data_AF-A0A9P5QA61-F1
#
_entry.id   AF-A0A9P5QA61-F1
#
_cell.length_a   1.000
_cell.length_b   1.000
_cell.length_c   1.000
_cell.angle_alpha   90.00
_cell.angle_beta   90.00
_cell.angle_gamma   90.00
#
_symmetry.space_group_name_H-M   'P 1'
#
loop_
_entity.id
_entity.type
_entity.pdbx_description
1 polymer ?
#
loop_
_entity_poly.entity_id
_entity_poly.type
_entity_poly.pdbx_seq_one_letter_code
_entity_poly.pdbx_strand_id
1 'polypeptide(L)'
;MVQSDVKHAWDQASTRGDVDLLLFTLGGLPGFSLTKGVYQSPANLVTESLLNALCTMPTQVSPPKLVVVSSTGITHSSHAALPLPLKAFYGQILAAPHKDKFGVERVVAHCAGWKWDDGEPSDEIIGKGWLRREGLPTKGTLKESLLIKAALLTDRECKAEKGGKKPGYRVKEQQLDGAWTVSRKDVAHFIATAVLSRWNEFSDKCVSIAY
;
A
#
# COMPACT_ATOMS: atom_id res chain seq x y z
N MET A 1 -12.29 11.10 2.52
CA MET A 1 -12.93 10.28 3.57
C MET A 1 -12.95 11.11 4.84
N VAL A 2 -14.10 11.22 5.51
CA VAL A 2 -14.24 12.06 6.71
C VAL A 2 -13.80 11.24 7.92
N GLN A 3 -12.94 11.79 8.77
CA GLN A 3 -12.34 11.06 9.89
C GLN A 3 -13.38 10.53 10.90
N SER A 4 -14.46 11.28 11.16
CA SER A 4 -15.56 10.85 12.03
C SER A 4 -16.25 9.59 11.55
N ASP A 5 -16.40 9.41 10.24
CA ASP A 5 -17.07 8.24 9.66
C ASP A 5 -16.21 6.98 9.84
N VAL A 6 -14.89 7.13 9.71
CA VAL A 6 -13.93 6.03 9.93
C VAL A 6 -13.89 5.64 11.40
N LYS A 7 -13.88 6.64 12.29
CA LYS A 7 -14.01 6.39 13.73
C LYS A 7 -15.30 5.66 14.06
N HIS A 8 -16.42 6.09 13.49
CA HIS A 8 -17.70 5.41 13.71
C HIS A 8 -17.67 3.95 13.22
N ALA A 9 -17.04 3.67 12.08
CA ALA A 9 -16.86 2.30 11.59
C ALA A 9 -16.02 1.44 12.55
N TRP A 10 -14.93 2.00 13.12
CA TRP A 10 -14.16 1.35 14.17
C TRP A 10 -15.00 1.07 15.41
N ASP A 11 -15.73 2.08 15.91
CA ASP A 11 -16.57 1.95 17.10
C ASP A 11 -17.62 0.84 16.91
N GLN A 12 -18.22 0.74 15.72
CA GLN A 12 -19.15 -0.35 15.39
C GLN A 12 -18.46 -1.72 15.31
N ALA A 13 -17.28 -1.80 14.69
CA ALA A 13 -16.53 -3.06 14.61
C ALA A 13 -16.15 -3.58 16.00
N SER A 14 -15.70 -2.68 16.90
CA SER A 14 -15.31 -3.01 18.27
C SER A 14 -16.46 -3.55 19.13
N THR A 15 -17.73 -3.30 18.77
CA THR A 15 -18.88 -3.92 19.46
C THR A 15 -18.91 -5.45 19.32
N ARG A 16 -18.19 -6.01 18.33
CA ARG A 16 -18.11 -7.44 18.06
C ARG A 16 -16.80 -8.08 18.53
N GLY A 17 -15.93 -7.30 19.16
CA GLY A 17 -14.60 -7.72 19.61
C GLY A 17 -13.48 -6.93 18.93
N ASP A 18 -12.24 -7.27 19.29
CA ASP A 18 -11.04 -6.67 18.70
C ASP A 18 -10.95 -7.01 17.21
N VAL A 19 -10.41 -6.08 16.42
CA VAL A 19 -10.21 -6.31 14.99
C VAL A 19 -8.84 -6.95 14.79
N ASP A 20 -8.79 -8.14 14.19
CA ASP A 20 -7.53 -8.88 14.02
C ASP A 20 -6.74 -8.46 12.77
N LEU A 21 -7.40 -7.87 11.77
CA LEU A 21 -6.81 -7.57 10.46
C LEU A 21 -7.38 -6.28 9.86
N LEU A 22 -6.48 -5.37 9.48
CA LEU A 22 -6.78 -4.22 8.62
C LEU A 22 -6.21 -4.46 7.22
N LEU A 23 -7.09 -4.82 6.27
CA LEU A 23 -6.75 -4.94 4.86
C LEU A 23 -7.02 -3.62 4.12
N PHE A 24 -5.95 -2.94 3.71
CA PHE A 24 -6.01 -1.66 3.02
C PHE A 24 -5.55 -1.80 1.55
N THR A 25 -6.51 -1.91 0.65
CA THR A 25 -6.29 -2.10 -0.80
C THR A 25 -6.72 -0.90 -1.64
N LEU A 26 -6.99 0.25 -0.99
CA LEU A 26 -7.51 1.44 -1.66
C LEU A 26 -6.52 1.94 -2.72
N GLY A 27 -7.05 2.29 -3.89
CA GLY A 27 -6.31 2.97 -4.96
C GLY A 27 -7.14 4.09 -5.56
N GLY A 28 -6.48 5.02 -6.23
CA GLY A 28 -7.15 6.07 -7.01
C GLY A 28 -7.39 5.61 -8.45
N LEU A 29 -8.50 6.05 -9.04
CA LEU A 29 -8.66 6.07 -10.49
C LEU A 29 -8.16 7.43 -11.00
N PRO A 30 -7.03 7.48 -11.71
CA PRO A 30 -6.53 8.75 -12.22
C PRO A 30 -7.47 9.29 -13.30
N GLY A 31 -7.77 10.59 -13.24
CA GLY A 31 -8.43 11.33 -14.29
C GLY A 31 -7.43 11.89 -15.30
N PHE A 32 -7.93 12.28 -16.47
CA PHE A 32 -7.13 12.97 -17.49
C PHE A 32 -7.72 14.34 -17.81
N SER A 33 -6.87 15.34 -17.98
CA SER A 33 -7.23 16.70 -18.39
C SER A 33 -6.16 17.25 -19.32
N LEU A 34 -6.56 17.98 -20.38
CA LEU A 34 -5.61 18.56 -21.34
C LEU A 34 -4.61 19.53 -20.70
N THR A 35 -5.02 20.28 -19.68
CA THR A 35 -4.18 21.28 -19.01
C THR A 35 -3.37 20.72 -17.84
N LYS A 36 -3.81 19.60 -17.24
CA LYS A 36 -3.19 19.01 -16.05
C LYS A 36 -2.52 17.65 -16.31
N GLY A 37 -2.68 17.10 -17.51
CA GLY A 37 -2.32 15.73 -17.81
C GLY A 37 -3.13 14.73 -16.97
N VAL A 38 -2.45 13.66 -16.54
CA VAL A 38 -3.02 12.67 -15.64
C VAL A 38 -2.99 13.20 -14.21
N TYR A 39 -4.14 13.20 -13.53
CA TYR A 39 -4.27 13.75 -12.19
C TYR A 39 -5.09 12.83 -11.29
N GLN A 40 -4.92 12.97 -9.97
CA GLN A 40 -5.75 12.33 -8.97
C GLN A 40 -6.39 13.43 -8.12
N SER A 41 -7.69 13.36 -7.89
CA SER A 41 -8.42 14.34 -7.06
C SER A 41 -9.26 13.60 -6.01
N PRO A 42 -8.97 13.79 -4.71
CA PRO A 42 -7.84 14.54 -4.18
C PRO A 42 -6.49 13.86 -4.45
N ALA A 43 -5.42 14.66 -4.51
CA ALA A 43 -4.06 14.20 -4.82
C ALA A 43 -3.50 13.23 -3.77
N ASN A 44 -4.06 13.25 -2.56
CA ASN A 44 -3.65 12.45 -1.41
C ASN A 44 -4.74 11.47 -0.93
N LEU A 45 -5.68 11.12 -1.80
CA LEU A 45 -6.84 10.28 -1.46
C LEU A 45 -6.46 9.07 -0.63
N VAL A 46 -5.42 8.34 -1.05
CA VAL A 46 -5.04 7.06 -0.44
C VAL A 46 -4.27 7.29 0.85
N THR A 47 -3.31 8.21 0.87
CA THR A 47 -2.54 8.57 2.07
C THR A 47 -3.44 9.06 3.18
N GLU A 48 -4.33 10.01 2.86
CA GLU A 48 -5.25 10.59 3.85
C GLU A 48 -6.26 9.54 4.33
N SER A 49 -6.70 8.64 3.45
CA SER A 49 -7.57 7.54 3.85
C SER A 49 -6.89 6.56 4.80
N LEU A 50 -5.63 6.20 4.54
CA LEU A 50 -4.86 5.36 5.45
C LEU A 50 -4.61 6.06 6.79
N LEU A 51 -4.21 7.34 6.77
CA LEU A 51 -4.01 8.12 7.98
C LEU A 51 -5.28 8.19 8.82
N ASN A 52 -6.44 8.43 8.21
CA ASN A 52 -7.71 8.42 8.92
C ASN A 52 -8.02 7.05 9.54
N ALA A 53 -7.80 5.95 8.80
CA ALA A 53 -7.96 4.59 9.34
C ALA A 53 -7.06 4.34 10.56
N LEU A 54 -5.78 4.72 10.48
CA LEU A 54 -4.82 4.49 11.56
C LEU A 54 -5.02 5.44 12.74
N CYS A 55 -5.28 6.73 12.49
CA CYS A 55 -5.42 7.74 13.54
C CYS A 55 -6.72 7.60 14.34
N THR A 56 -7.70 6.88 13.81
CA THR A 56 -8.98 6.63 14.51
C THR A 56 -9.10 5.22 15.03
N MET A 57 -8.06 4.40 14.83
CA MET A 57 -8.05 3.02 15.28
C MET A 57 -8.08 2.99 16.82
N PRO A 58 -9.00 2.22 17.42
CA PRO A 58 -9.11 2.13 18.87
C PRO A 58 -7.87 1.45 19.45
N THR A 59 -7.54 1.78 20.69
CA THR A 59 -6.52 1.03 21.42
C THR A 59 -7.10 -0.32 21.82
N GLN A 60 -6.45 -1.39 21.36
CA GLN A 60 -6.79 -2.78 21.67
C GLN A 60 -5.56 -3.50 22.23
N VAL A 61 -5.77 -4.64 22.90
CA VAL A 61 -4.68 -5.37 23.59
C VAL A 61 -3.61 -5.82 22.62
N SER A 62 -4.03 -6.29 21.44
CA SER A 62 -3.14 -6.62 20.32
C SER A 62 -3.57 -5.76 19.13
N PRO A 63 -2.70 -4.90 18.56
CA PRO A 63 -3.02 -4.16 17.34
C PRO A 63 -3.41 -5.09 16.18
N PRO A 64 -4.23 -4.63 15.20
CA PRO A 64 -4.58 -5.44 14.05
C PRO A 64 -3.36 -5.70 13.18
N LYS A 65 -3.28 -6.89 12.58
CA LYS A 65 -2.35 -7.15 11.48
C LYS A 65 -2.63 -6.17 10.35
N LEU A 66 -1.60 -5.51 9.83
CA LEU A 66 -1.76 -4.49 8.81
C LEU A 66 -1.32 -5.04 7.45
N VAL A 67 -2.22 -5.11 6.48
CA VAL A 67 -1.89 -5.49 5.09
C VAL A 67 -2.21 -4.33 4.17
N VAL A 68 -1.20 -3.76 3.51
CA VAL A 68 -1.34 -2.56 2.68
C VAL A 68 -0.85 -2.83 1.27
N VAL A 69 -1.64 -2.46 0.27
CA VAL A 69 -1.22 -2.52 -1.14
C VAL A 69 -0.76 -1.15 -1.63
N SER A 70 0.50 -1.08 -2.02
CA SER A 70 1.16 0.01 -2.74
C SER A 70 1.51 -0.42 -4.18
N SER A 71 2.40 0.31 -4.85
CA SER A 71 2.85 0.01 -6.21
C SER A 71 4.37 -0.04 -6.32
N THR A 72 4.89 -0.83 -7.26
CA THR A 72 6.31 -0.76 -7.66
C THR A 72 6.56 0.48 -8.52
N GLY A 73 7.78 1.01 -8.50
CA GLY A 73 8.22 2.14 -9.31
C GLY A 73 8.14 3.49 -8.61
N ILE A 74 7.82 3.48 -7.31
CA ILE A 74 7.63 4.69 -6.49
C ILE A 74 8.97 5.20 -5.92
N THR A 75 9.80 4.30 -5.38
CA THR A 75 11.10 4.66 -4.79
C THR A 75 12.18 4.82 -5.87
N HIS A 76 13.25 5.57 -5.57
CA HIS A 76 14.37 5.78 -6.51
C HIS A 76 14.97 4.45 -6.99
N SER A 77 15.17 3.51 -6.08
CA SER A 77 15.66 2.15 -6.36
C SER A 77 14.73 1.37 -7.29
N SER A 78 13.42 1.54 -7.11
CA SER A 78 12.39 0.86 -7.90
C SER A 78 12.22 1.47 -9.31
N HIS A 79 12.29 2.79 -9.43
CA HIS A 79 12.25 3.49 -10.73
C HIS A 79 13.51 3.24 -11.56
N ALA A 80 14.68 3.12 -10.93
CA ALA A 80 15.94 2.82 -11.61
C ALA A 80 15.89 1.49 -12.38
N ALA A 81 15.18 0.49 -11.83
CA ALA A 81 15.04 -0.87 -12.37
C ALA A 81 14.07 -0.99 -13.57
N LEU A 82 13.36 0.07 -13.95
CA LEU A 82 12.44 0.05 -15.11
C LEU A 82 13.21 0.17 -16.45
N PRO A 83 12.73 -0.41 -17.57
CA PRO A 83 13.27 -0.18 -18.91
C PRO A 83 13.05 1.27 -19.35
N LEU A 84 13.97 1.83 -20.13
CA LEU A 84 13.96 3.25 -20.56
C LEU A 84 12.61 3.75 -21.11
N PRO A 85 11.89 3.04 -22.01
CA PRO A 85 10.59 3.49 -22.51
C PRO A 85 9.50 3.54 -21.42
N LEU A 86 9.56 2.60 -20.47
CA LEU A 86 8.64 2.55 -19.33
C LEU A 86 8.91 3.65 -18.32
N LYS A 87 10.17 4.11 -18.16
CA LYS A 87 10.50 5.27 -17.31
C LYS A 87 9.78 6.54 -17.77
N ALA A 88 9.66 6.76 -19.09
CA ALA A 88 8.93 7.90 -19.62
C ALA A 88 7.41 7.80 -19.36
N PHE A 89 6.82 6.62 -19.56
CA PHE A 89 5.41 6.36 -19.25
C PHE A 89 5.12 6.48 -17.74
N TYR A 90 5.92 5.83 -16.89
CA TYR A 90 5.78 5.86 -15.43
C TYR A 90 6.03 7.25 -14.85
N GLY A 91 7.03 7.97 -15.35
CA GLY A 91 7.42 9.28 -14.86
C GLY A 91 6.43 10.40 -15.18
N GLN A 92 5.58 10.25 -16.21
CA GLN A 92 4.62 11.29 -16.61
C GLN A 92 3.15 10.93 -16.35
N ILE A 93 2.76 9.66 -16.48
CA ILE A 93 1.35 9.23 -16.32
C ILE A 93 1.05 8.79 -14.88
N LEU A 94 2.03 8.23 -14.18
CA LEU A 94 1.82 7.70 -12.82
C LEU A 94 2.41 8.58 -11.71
N ALA A 95 2.97 9.75 -12.05
CA ALA A 95 3.62 10.63 -11.08
C ALA A 95 2.70 11.01 -9.90
N ALA A 96 1.44 11.37 -10.18
CA ALA A 96 0.50 11.75 -9.13
C ALA A 96 0.07 10.54 -8.25
N PRO A 97 -0.40 9.40 -8.81
CA PRO A 97 -0.65 8.20 -8.01
C PRO A 97 0.57 7.68 -7.23
N HIS A 98 1.77 7.78 -7.79
CA HIS A 98 3.00 7.39 -7.11
C HIS A 98 3.31 8.30 -5.92
N LYS A 99 3.11 9.62 -6.04
CA LYS A 99 3.28 10.55 -4.91
C LYS A 99 2.35 10.18 -3.75
N ASP A 100 1.09 9.89 -4.04
CA ASP A 100 0.13 9.46 -3.01
C ASP A 100 0.56 8.12 -2.38
N LYS A 101 0.90 7.12 -3.20
CA LYS A 101 1.37 5.84 -2.67
C LYS A 101 2.71 5.94 -1.92
N PHE A 102 3.56 6.91 -2.24
CA PHE A 102 4.76 7.21 -1.47
C PHE A 102 4.42 7.67 -0.04
N GLY A 103 3.37 8.48 0.11
CA GLY A 103 2.81 8.83 1.42
C GLY A 103 2.36 7.61 2.22
N VAL A 104 1.64 6.69 1.58
CA VAL A 104 1.22 5.41 2.18
C VAL A 104 2.41 4.61 2.69
N GLU A 105 3.44 4.41 1.86
CA GLU A 105 4.63 3.65 2.25
C GLU A 105 5.36 4.30 3.44
N ARG A 106 5.46 5.62 3.44
CA ARG A 106 6.07 6.39 4.53
C ARG A 106 5.33 6.24 5.86
N VAL A 107 3.99 6.25 5.82
CA VAL A 107 3.13 6.07 7.00
C VAL A 107 3.27 4.65 7.54
N VAL A 108 3.23 3.63 6.67
CA VAL A 108 3.42 2.24 7.07
C VAL A 108 4.81 2.02 7.68
N ALA A 109 5.86 2.53 7.05
CA ALA A 109 7.22 2.42 7.57
C ALA A 109 7.35 3.07 8.96
N HIS A 110 6.67 4.19 9.22
CA HIS A 110 6.60 4.77 10.56
C HIS A 110 5.92 3.84 11.55
N CYS A 111 4.69 3.43 11.27
CA CYS A 111 3.89 2.64 12.21
C CYS A 111 4.51 1.27 12.50
N ALA A 112 5.15 0.66 11.51
CA ALA A 112 5.89 -0.60 11.63
C ALA A 112 7.32 -0.43 12.18
N GLY A 113 7.81 0.80 12.31
CA GLY A 113 9.15 1.09 12.85
C GLY A 113 10.30 0.78 11.89
N TRP A 114 10.01 0.62 10.60
CA TRP A 114 11.01 0.33 9.57
C TRP A 114 11.93 1.53 9.31
N LYS A 115 13.14 1.24 8.81
CA LYS A 115 14.05 2.27 8.32
C LYS A 115 13.49 2.87 7.04
N TRP A 116 13.64 4.19 6.87
CA TRP A 116 13.14 4.92 5.71
C TRP A 116 14.22 5.85 5.17
N ASP A 117 14.70 5.57 3.96
CA ASP A 117 15.82 6.27 3.33
C ASP A 117 15.43 6.99 2.02
N ASP A 118 14.16 6.92 1.59
CA ASP A 118 13.70 7.39 0.27
C ASP A 118 13.28 8.88 0.22
N GLY A 119 13.52 9.65 1.29
CA GLY A 119 13.12 11.06 1.42
C GLY A 119 11.68 11.24 1.94
N GLU A 120 11.22 12.46 2.20
CA GLU A 120 9.87 12.70 2.74
C GLU A 120 8.84 13.01 1.64
N PRO A 121 7.61 12.48 1.72
CA PRO A 121 6.50 12.93 0.87
C PRO A 121 6.23 14.42 1.08
N SER A 122 5.70 15.09 0.05
CA SER A 122 5.36 16.51 0.17
C SER A 122 4.21 16.74 1.15
N ASP A 123 4.17 17.95 1.72
CA ASP A 123 3.08 18.39 2.60
C ASP A 123 1.69 18.28 1.97
N GLU A 124 1.59 18.44 0.64
CA GLU A 124 0.34 18.25 -0.11
C GLU A 124 -0.18 16.81 -0.04
N ILE A 125 0.73 15.84 0.05
CA ILE A 125 0.39 14.42 0.13
C ILE A 125 0.10 14.00 1.57
N ILE A 126 1.07 14.17 2.46
CA ILE A 126 1.00 13.57 3.80
C ILE A 126 0.44 14.53 4.87
N GLY A 127 0.41 15.83 4.55
CA GLY A 127 0.01 16.89 5.46
C GLY A 127 1.18 17.42 6.30
N LYS A 128 1.16 18.73 6.56
CA LYS A 128 2.17 19.39 7.42
C LYS A 128 2.19 18.79 8.81
N GLY A 129 3.38 18.42 9.27
CA GLY A 129 3.57 17.91 10.63
C GLY A 129 2.78 16.63 10.93
N TRP A 130 2.53 15.80 9.92
CA TRP A 130 1.70 14.60 10.02
C TRP A 130 2.08 13.66 11.18
N LEU A 131 3.36 13.61 11.57
CA LEU A 131 3.87 12.86 12.72
C LEU A 131 3.26 13.30 14.07
N ARG A 132 2.66 14.50 14.12
CA ARG A 132 1.99 15.06 15.30
C ARG A 132 0.47 14.92 15.23
N ARG A 133 -0.07 14.19 14.23
CA ARG A 133 -1.51 13.93 14.14
C ARG A 133 -1.97 13.15 15.37
N GLU A 134 -3.05 13.62 15.97
CA GLU A 134 -3.70 12.94 17.09
C GLU A 134 -4.14 11.53 16.67
N GLY A 135 -3.88 10.55 17.54
CA GLY A 135 -4.24 9.15 17.33
C GLY A 135 -3.32 8.39 16.38
N LEU A 136 -2.35 9.04 15.72
CA LEU A 136 -1.37 8.34 14.89
C LEU A 136 -0.62 7.29 15.75
N PRO A 137 -0.56 6.01 15.32
CA PRO A 137 0.20 5.00 16.04
C PRO A 137 1.65 5.41 16.23
N THR A 138 2.16 5.22 17.44
CA THR A 138 3.56 5.54 17.74
C THR A 138 4.48 4.68 16.86
N LYS A 139 5.65 5.22 16.51
CA LYS A 139 6.62 4.50 15.68
C LYS A 139 6.87 3.08 16.20
N GLY A 140 6.66 2.08 15.36
CA GLY A 140 6.93 0.68 15.66
C GLY A 140 5.90 -0.03 16.55
N THR A 141 4.71 0.54 16.76
CA THR A 141 3.62 -0.14 17.48
C THR A 141 2.87 -1.14 16.63
N LEU A 142 2.80 -0.94 15.30
CA LEU A 142 2.17 -1.87 14.36
C LEU A 142 3.19 -2.89 13.84
N LYS A 143 3.78 -3.64 14.78
CA LYS A 143 4.51 -4.86 14.47
C LYS A 143 3.48 -5.87 13.95
N GLU A 144 3.85 -6.69 12.99
CA GLU A 144 2.93 -7.46 12.13
C GLU A 144 2.30 -6.66 10.97
N SER A 145 3.14 -5.89 10.27
CA SER A 145 2.76 -5.18 9.05
C SER A 145 3.30 -5.85 7.78
N LEU A 146 2.47 -5.97 6.74
CA LEU A 146 2.83 -6.43 5.39
C LEU A 146 2.50 -5.34 4.36
N LEU A 147 3.54 -4.79 3.73
CA LEU A 147 3.42 -3.84 2.63
C LEU A 147 3.67 -4.55 1.30
N ILE A 148 2.71 -4.50 0.39
CA ILE A 148 2.74 -5.18 -0.91
C ILE A 148 2.89 -4.15 -2.02
N LYS A 149 4.05 -4.10 -2.68
CA LYS A 149 4.30 -3.29 -3.87
C LYS A 149 3.88 -4.07 -5.11
N ALA A 150 2.68 -3.80 -5.63
CA ALA A 150 2.20 -4.45 -6.83
C ALA A 150 2.76 -3.78 -8.09
N ALA A 151 3.20 -4.60 -9.06
CA ALA A 151 3.43 -4.13 -10.42
C ALA A 151 2.13 -3.65 -11.08
N LEU A 152 2.21 -3.16 -12.32
CA LEU A 152 1.03 -2.59 -13.01
C LEU A 152 -0.14 -3.59 -12.99
N LEU A 153 -1.21 -3.19 -12.31
CA LEU A 153 -2.39 -4.03 -12.12
C LEU A 153 -3.14 -4.20 -13.44
N THR A 154 -3.54 -5.43 -13.71
CA THR A 154 -4.33 -5.82 -14.89
C THR A 154 -5.56 -6.63 -14.48
N ASP A 155 -6.54 -6.73 -15.37
CA ASP A 155 -7.77 -7.52 -15.16
C ASP A 155 -7.71 -8.91 -15.81
N ARG A 156 -6.50 -9.47 -15.92
CA ARG A 156 -6.28 -10.81 -16.46
C ARG A 156 -6.74 -11.89 -15.47
N GLU A 157 -6.92 -13.10 -15.98
CA GLU A 157 -7.24 -14.27 -15.16
C GLU A 157 -6.15 -14.58 -14.12
N CYS A 158 -6.58 -15.14 -12.99
CA CYS A 158 -5.70 -15.61 -11.93
C CYS A 158 -4.78 -16.71 -12.47
N LYS A 159 -3.47 -16.47 -12.51
CA LYS A 159 -2.52 -17.49 -12.96
C LYS A 159 -2.26 -18.52 -11.87
N ALA A 160 -2.44 -18.17 -10.60
CA ALA A 160 -2.26 -19.11 -9.49
C ALA A 160 -3.27 -20.27 -9.50
N GLU A 161 -4.47 -20.06 -10.03
CA GLU A 161 -5.52 -21.10 -10.12
C GLU A 161 -5.32 -22.09 -11.28
N LYS A 162 -4.32 -21.88 -12.15
CA LYS A 162 -4.09 -22.73 -13.33
C LYS A 162 -3.37 -24.06 -13.05
N GLY A 163 -3.25 -24.48 -11.79
CA GLY A 163 -2.83 -25.85 -11.42
C GLY A 163 -1.33 -26.15 -11.50
N GLY A 164 -0.44 -25.21 -11.15
CA GLY A 164 1.01 -25.41 -11.14
C GLY A 164 1.62 -25.65 -9.75
N LYS A 165 2.86 -26.18 -9.69
CA LYS A 165 3.64 -26.32 -8.43
C LYS A 165 3.98 -24.99 -7.75
N LYS A 166 3.93 -23.88 -8.48
CA LYS A 166 4.17 -22.52 -7.98
C LYS A 166 3.04 -21.61 -8.44
N PRO A 167 2.65 -20.59 -7.64
CA PRO A 167 1.74 -19.57 -8.10
C PRO A 167 2.35 -18.90 -9.34
N GLY A 168 1.54 -18.59 -10.36
CA GLY A 168 2.00 -18.02 -11.62
C GLY A 168 2.55 -16.59 -11.55
N TYR A 169 2.92 -16.12 -10.34
CA TYR A 169 3.50 -14.83 -10.01
C TYR A 169 4.72 -15.00 -9.08
N ARG A 170 5.60 -14.02 -9.05
CA ARG A 170 6.78 -13.93 -8.19
C ARG A 170 6.51 -12.97 -7.04
N VAL A 171 6.99 -13.33 -5.85
CA VAL A 171 7.02 -12.45 -4.66
C VAL A 171 8.45 -12.45 -4.13
N LYS A 172 8.99 -11.27 -3.86
CA LYS A 172 10.28 -11.10 -3.20
C LYS A 172 10.24 -9.94 -2.23
N GLU A 173 11.03 -10.02 -1.16
CA GLU A 173 11.38 -8.83 -0.39
C GLU A 173 12.14 -7.87 -1.30
N GLN A 174 11.80 -6.58 -1.24
CA GLN A 174 12.36 -5.54 -2.13
C GLN A 174 11.92 -5.67 -3.61
N GLN A 175 12.72 -5.16 -4.54
CA GLN A 175 12.36 -4.97 -5.94
C GLN A 175 12.41 -6.28 -6.75
N LEU A 176 11.46 -6.45 -7.67
CA LEU A 176 11.48 -7.51 -8.68
C LEU A 176 12.03 -6.98 -10.00
N ASP A 177 13.17 -7.52 -10.44
CA ASP A 177 13.74 -7.22 -11.74
C ASP A 177 12.99 -7.93 -12.88
N GLY A 178 12.88 -7.26 -14.03
CA GLY A 178 12.31 -7.84 -15.24
C GLY A 178 10.79 -8.07 -15.18
N ALA A 179 10.08 -7.42 -14.26
CA ALA A 179 8.71 -7.72 -13.90
C ALA A 179 7.84 -6.45 -13.86
N TRP A 180 6.74 -6.42 -14.60
CA TRP A 180 6.05 -5.14 -14.91
C TRP A 180 4.54 -5.16 -14.70
N THR A 181 3.93 -6.35 -14.67
CA THR A 181 2.49 -6.48 -14.54
C THR A 181 2.14 -7.60 -13.59
N VAL A 182 0.95 -7.52 -13.01
CA VAL A 182 0.31 -8.59 -12.24
C VAL A 182 -1.21 -8.44 -12.36
N SER A 183 -1.97 -9.51 -12.29
CA SER A 183 -3.43 -9.40 -12.24
C SER A 183 -3.91 -9.00 -10.85
N ARG A 184 -5.01 -8.24 -10.76
CA ARG A 184 -5.67 -7.96 -9.48
C ARG A 184 -6.08 -9.25 -8.75
N LYS A 185 -6.49 -10.27 -9.52
CA LYS A 185 -6.84 -11.60 -9.01
C LYS A 185 -5.65 -12.32 -8.37
N ASP A 186 -4.47 -12.26 -8.98
CA ASP A 186 -3.24 -12.85 -8.43
C ASP A 186 -2.76 -12.11 -7.17
N VAL A 187 -2.92 -10.79 -7.10
CA VAL A 187 -2.63 -10.02 -5.86
C VAL A 187 -3.58 -10.42 -4.74
N ALA A 188 -4.88 -10.57 -5.02
CA ALA A 188 -5.86 -11.04 -4.05
C ALA A 188 -5.54 -12.48 -3.59
N HIS A 189 -5.20 -13.37 -4.52
CA HIS A 189 -4.75 -14.73 -4.21
C HIS A 189 -3.53 -14.72 -3.28
N PHE A 190 -2.54 -13.86 -3.56
CA PHE A 190 -1.37 -13.70 -2.69
C PHE A 190 -1.75 -13.22 -1.30
N ILE A 191 -2.56 -12.17 -1.18
CA ILE A 191 -3.01 -11.63 0.11
C ILE A 191 -3.71 -12.73 0.92
N ALA A 192 -4.67 -13.44 0.33
CA ALA A 192 -5.37 -14.52 1.00
C ALA A 192 -4.40 -15.62 1.47
N THR A 193 -3.48 -16.05 0.60
CA THR A 193 -2.48 -17.07 0.94
C THR A 193 -1.54 -16.60 2.06
N ALA A 194 -1.04 -15.36 1.98
CA ALA A 194 -0.12 -14.79 2.96
C ALA A 194 -0.80 -14.68 4.33
N VAL A 195 -2.02 -14.16 4.38
CA VAL A 195 -2.77 -13.97 5.62
C VAL A 195 -3.18 -15.31 6.24
N LEU A 196 -3.69 -16.25 5.45
CA LEU A 196 -4.29 -17.49 5.98
C LEU A 196 -3.29 -18.58 6.34
N SER A 197 -2.16 -18.69 5.63
CA SER A 197 -1.26 -19.85 5.80
C SER A 197 0.23 -19.52 5.87
N ARG A 198 0.64 -18.30 5.52
CA ARG A 198 2.06 -17.93 5.41
C ARG A 198 2.41 -16.64 6.15
N TRP A 199 1.64 -16.31 7.18
CA TRP A 199 1.79 -15.02 7.87
C TRP A 199 3.21 -14.82 8.41
N ASN A 200 3.76 -15.83 9.09
CA ASN A 200 5.11 -15.78 9.65
C ASN A 200 6.21 -15.58 8.59
N GLU A 201 5.94 -15.92 7.32
CA GLU A 201 6.89 -15.69 6.23
C GLU A 201 6.89 -14.24 5.76
N PHE A 202 5.73 -13.56 5.83
CA PHE A 202 5.52 -12.23 5.23
C PHE A 202 5.28 -11.11 6.25
N SER A 203 5.04 -11.43 7.52
CA SER A 203 4.90 -10.46 8.59
C SER A 203 6.17 -9.61 8.71
N ASP A 204 5.98 -8.32 9.02
CA ASP A 204 7.03 -7.31 9.15
C ASP A 204 7.90 -7.11 7.89
N LYS A 205 7.30 -7.29 6.70
CA LYS A 205 8.01 -7.16 5.42
C LYS A 205 7.34 -6.23 4.44
N CYS A 206 8.21 -5.66 3.60
CA CYS A 206 7.84 -5.01 2.35
C CYS A 206 8.22 -5.92 1.17
N VAL A 207 7.22 -6.40 0.44
CA VAL A 207 7.40 -7.31 -0.69
C VAL A 207 6.90 -6.70 -2.00
N SER A 208 7.55 -7.04 -3.11
CA SER A 208 7.01 -6.76 -4.44
C SER A 208 6.36 -8.01 -5.04
N ILE A 209 5.29 -7.80 -5.82
CA ILE A 209 4.59 -8.86 -6.56
C ILE A 209 4.44 -8.49 -8.03
N ALA A 210 4.85 -9.42 -8.91
CA ALA A 210 4.82 -9.25 -10.36
C ALA A 210 4.91 -10.62 -11.07
N TYR A 211 4.65 -10.67 -12.38
CA TYR A 211 4.96 -11.84 -13.20
C TYR A 211 6.44 -11.98 -13.51
#